data_AF-A0A8J4VBJ5-F1
#
_entry.id   AF-A0A8J4VBJ5-F1
#
_cell.length_a   1.000
_cell.length_b   1.000
_cell.length_c   1.000
_cell.angle_alpha   90.00
_cell.angle_beta   90.00
_cell.angle_gamma   90.00
#
_symmetry.space_group_name_H-M   'P 1'
#
loop_
_entity.id
_entity.type
_entity.pdbx_description
1 polymer ?
#
loop_
_entity_poly.entity_id
_entity_poly.type
_entity_poly.pdbx_seq_one_letter_code
_entity_poly.pdbx_strand_id
1 'polypeptide(L)'
;MSFFFNKKQPEMFRISPYDKERKIEQVLTMFPLLSRDHFLYSTMDRCNWDLNSSLEFLQRRHDYLAQEQLNIERRITDARLKREEEERKRQREMNNLAKLRDIFGNKFTTSEYSRALYDYRQDVEGATNHLMAEAERREYREERDRQSRFEREERDRIARLEREERDRISRFEREERERQARLDEEDRIRRRREREAVERAERDKKRINDLLLELKYQPLENKVELAQTKLFQDVVKDFGRLMDSDLVHPQYSTLPIAQPAPMVLPQPIQKPFYQPPAVNNNGPYFSPQPAGVNPQTTCWVPQPISSSPPPQYNFGVATTNNNNNNGNVSFAHLDPFNANVPTPANPFTNNVKAITTTPNNTNNTTLSVPTQNNNNNVEHIETLIKPLKEMFPTLSDEVIRFVLVSNDSISSVVQNLLDISTKVSNNKTNNNQ
;
A
#
# COMPACT_ATOMS: atom_id res chain seq x y z
N MET A 1 37.53 31.11 94.54
CA MET A 1 36.76 29.97 95.08
C MET A 1 36.54 28.98 93.94
N SER A 2 37.33 27.90 93.92
CA SER A 2 37.25 26.86 92.88
C SER A 2 36.37 25.73 93.39
N PHE A 3 35.17 25.58 92.82
CA PHE A 3 34.30 24.43 93.07
C PHE A 3 34.84 23.22 92.32
N PHE A 4 35.55 22.33 93.02
CA PHE A 4 35.84 20.99 92.53
C PHE A 4 34.54 20.16 92.53
N PHE A 5 33.84 20.14 91.39
CA PHE A 5 32.83 19.11 91.15
C PHE A 5 33.55 17.76 90.99
N ASN A 6 33.61 17.01 92.08
CA ASN A 6 34.00 15.61 92.07
C ASN A 6 32.88 14.80 91.39
N LYS A 7 32.79 14.87 90.06
CA LYS A 7 31.95 13.99 89.25
C LYS A 7 32.53 12.58 89.41
N LYS A 8 32.04 11.84 90.42
CA LYS A 8 32.09 10.38 90.40
C LYS A 8 31.41 9.98 89.10
N GLN A 9 32.22 9.66 88.08
CA GLN A 9 31.74 8.98 86.88
C GLN A 9 30.98 7.77 87.40
N PRO A 10 29.66 7.65 87.14
CA PRO A 10 28.96 6.44 87.49
C PRO A 10 29.73 5.30 86.81
N GLU A 11 30.15 4.29 87.57
CA GLU A 11 30.71 3.08 86.98
C GLU A 11 29.68 2.58 85.98
N MET A 12 29.94 2.82 84.70
CA MET A 12 29.12 2.26 83.64
C MET A 12 29.29 0.76 83.78
N PHE A 13 28.25 0.09 84.29
CA PHE A 13 28.20 -1.35 84.39
C PHE A 13 28.48 -1.94 83.01
N ARG A 14 29.73 -2.36 82.79
CA ARG A 14 30.14 -3.01 81.54
C ARG A 14 29.62 -4.43 81.59
N ILE A 15 28.44 -4.64 81.03
CA ILE A 15 27.88 -5.98 80.86
C ILE A 15 28.81 -6.80 79.96
N SER A 16 29.11 -8.03 80.40
CA SER A 16 29.93 -8.98 79.68
C SER A 16 29.33 -9.27 78.29
N PRO A 17 30.13 -9.39 77.22
CA PRO A 17 29.63 -9.76 75.89
C PRO A 17 28.74 -11.03 75.90
N TYR A 18 29.09 -12.02 76.73
CA TYR A 18 28.31 -13.26 76.87
C TYR A 18 26.91 -13.00 77.44
N ASP A 19 26.79 -12.10 78.42
CA ASP A 19 25.50 -11.74 79.00
C ASP A 19 24.63 -10.95 78.01
N LYS A 20 25.25 -10.19 77.10
CA LYS A 20 24.55 -9.49 76.02
C LYS A 20 23.93 -10.49 75.05
N GLU A 21 24.71 -11.47 74.61
CA GLU A 21 24.25 -12.54 73.71
C GLU A 21 23.10 -13.33 74.34
N ARG A 22 23.24 -13.75 75.60
CA ARG A 22 22.18 -14.47 76.32
C ARG A 22 20.88 -13.66 76.42
N LYS A 23 20.98 -12.35 76.66
CA LYS A 23 19.80 -11.46 76.69
C LYS A 23 19.19 -11.29 75.30
N ILE A 24 19.99 -11.19 74.25
CA ILE A 24 19.51 -11.14 72.86
C ILE A 24 18.75 -12.43 72.53
N GLU A 25 19.31 -13.59 72.82
CA GLU A 25 18.63 -14.88 72.60
C GLU A 25 17.29 -14.96 73.34
N GLN A 26 17.24 -14.49 74.59
CA GLN A 26 16.00 -14.41 75.35
C GLN A 26 14.98 -13.47 74.68
N VAL A 27 15.41 -12.33 74.16
CA VAL A 27 14.51 -11.43 73.42
C VAL A 27 14.03 -12.06 72.12
N LEU A 28 14.90 -12.74 71.37
CA LEU A 28 14.56 -13.38 70.11
C LEU A 28 13.63 -14.58 70.27
N THR A 29 13.67 -15.27 71.41
CA THR A 29 12.72 -16.34 71.71
C THR A 29 11.31 -15.79 71.97
N MET A 30 11.20 -14.59 72.55
CA MET A 30 9.91 -13.90 72.75
C MET A 30 9.42 -13.17 71.49
N PHE A 31 10.33 -12.58 70.73
CA PHE A 31 10.06 -11.70 69.59
C PHE A 31 10.87 -12.14 68.36
N PRO A 32 10.51 -13.27 67.72
CA PRO A 32 11.32 -13.87 66.65
C PRO A 32 11.47 -12.97 65.42
N LEU A 33 10.52 -12.06 65.18
CA LEU A 33 10.58 -11.10 64.06
C LEU A 33 11.71 -10.07 64.19
N LEU A 34 12.27 -9.88 65.40
CA LEU A 34 13.39 -8.97 65.63
C LEU A 34 14.76 -9.58 65.28
N SER A 35 14.82 -10.86 64.88
CA SER A 35 16.07 -11.57 64.56
C SER A 35 16.94 -10.89 63.50
N ARG A 36 16.33 -10.11 62.59
CA ARG A 36 17.02 -9.37 61.54
C ARG A 36 16.93 -7.86 61.71
N ASP A 37 16.31 -7.38 62.80
CA ASP A 37 16.10 -5.95 63.00
C ASP A 37 17.21 -5.34 63.85
N HIS A 38 17.91 -4.35 63.28
CA HIS A 38 18.92 -3.57 64.00
C HIS A 38 18.34 -2.77 65.18
N PHE A 39 17.01 -2.58 65.22
CA PHE A 39 16.30 -1.94 66.33
C PHE A 39 16.52 -2.66 67.67
N LEU A 40 16.69 -3.99 67.65
CA LEU A 40 16.91 -4.80 68.85
C LEU A 40 18.14 -4.32 69.63
N TYR A 41 19.30 -4.28 68.97
CA TYR A 41 20.56 -3.91 69.60
C TYR A 41 20.55 -2.45 70.08
N SER A 42 19.98 -1.55 69.28
CA SER A 42 19.87 -0.12 69.64
C SER A 42 18.97 0.11 70.86
N THR A 43 17.86 -0.62 70.96
CA THR A 43 16.93 -0.50 72.08
C THR A 43 17.51 -1.11 73.36
N MET A 44 18.13 -2.28 73.25
CA MET A 44 18.83 -2.90 74.37
C MET A 44 19.93 -1.99 74.90
N ASP A 45 20.71 -1.34 74.04
CA ASP A 45 21.77 -0.43 74.46
C ASP A 45 21.22 0.83 75.17
N ARG A 46 20.15 1.44 74.64
CA ARG A 46 19.48 2.60 75.27
C ARG A 46 18.89 2.29 76.64
N CYS A 47 18.44 1.06 76.85
CA CYS A 47 17.90 0.59 78.12
C CYS A 47 18.99 0.01 79.05
N ASN A 48 20.28 0.30 78.81
CA ASN A 48 21.41 -0.25 79.57
C ASN A 48 21.38 -1.79 79.68
N TRP A 49 20.87 -2.45 78.64
CA TRP A 49 20.65 -3.89 78.56
C TRP A 49 19.75 -4.46 79.68
N ASP A 50 18.88 -3.64 80.28
CA ASP A 50 17.82 -4.12 81.15
C ASP A 50 16.61 -4.61 80.34
N LEU A 51 16.29 -5.90 80.50
CA LEU A 51 15.25 -6.57 79.74
C LEU A 51 13.87 -5.95 80.03
N ASN A 52 13.56 -5.72 81.30
CA ASN A 52 12.25 -5.22 81.73
C ASN A 52 11.97 -3.82 81.16
N SER A 53 12.96 -2.94 81.20
CA SER A 53 12.85 -1.59 80.65
C SER A 53 12.73 -1.57 79.12
N SER A 54 13.33 -2.53 78.42
CA SER A 54 13.31 -2.61 76.95
C SER A 54 12.08 -3.32 76.37
N LEU A 55 11.39 -4.15 77.18
CA LEU A 55 10.37 -5.09 76.71
C LEU A 55 9.21 -4.40 75.99
N GLU A 56 8.72 -3.27 76.51
CA GLU A 56 7.61 -2.54 75.90
C GLU A 56 7.96 -2.01 74.49
N PHE A 57 9.17 -1.48 74.30
CA PHE A 57 9.62 -0.99 73.00
C PHE A 57 9.79 -2.12 71.99
N LEU A 58 10.35 -3.24 72.45
CA LEU A 58 10.55 -4.44 71.64
C LEU A 58 9.22 -5.09 71.23
N GLN A 59 8.26 -5.17 72.15
CA GLN A 59 6.89 -5.63 71.86
C GLN A 59 6.23 -4.76 70.80
N ARG A 60 6.22 -3.43 70.98
CA ARG A 60 5.60 -2.51 70.00
C ARG A 60 6.25 -2.63 68.62
N ARG A 61 7.58 -2.79 68.56
CA ARG A 61 8.29 -2.99 67.29
C ARG A 61 7.93 -4.35 66.67
N HIS A 62 7.86 -5.40 67.47
CA HIS A 62 7.46 -6.72 67.02
C HIS A 62 6.04 -6.71 66.43
N ASP A 63 5.08 -6.08 67.12
CA ASP A 63 3.70 -5.97 66.64
C ASP A 63 3.60 -5.17 65.34
N TYR A 64 4.40 -4.10 65.22
CA TYR A 64 4.52 -3.35 63.97
C TYR A 64 5.04 -4.22 62.82
N LEU A 65 6.11 -4.98 63.04
CA LEU A 65 6.66 -5.88 62.02
C LEU A 65 5.65 -6.98 61.64
N ALA A 66 4.92 -7.52 62.61
CA ALA A 66 3.86 -8.50 62.34
C ALA A 66 2.75 -7.90 61.47
N GLN A 67 2.31 -6.66 61.74
CA GLN A 67 1.34 -5.95 60.91
C GLN A 67 1.91 -5.64 59.52
N GLU A 68 3.18 -5.26 59.42
CA GLU A 68 3.86 -5.02 58.15
C GLU A 68 3.93 -6.30 57.30
N GLN A 69 4.30 -7.43 57.91
CA GLN A 69 4.29 -8.75 57.24
C GLN A 69 2.89 -9.10 56.72
N LEU A 70 1.85 -8.96 57.56
CA LEU A 70 0.46 -9.19 57.15
C LEU A 70 0.06 -8.30 55.95
N ASN A 71 0.47 -7.04 55.96
CA ASN A 71 0.18 -6.11 54.86
C ASN A 71 0.94 -6.47 53.58
N ILE A 72 2.18 -6.93 53.69
CA ILE A 72 2.97 -7.43 52.56
C ILE A 72 2.31 -8.67 51.98
N GLU A 73 1.93 -9.64 52.81
CA GLU A 73 1.23 -10.86 52.38
C GLU A 73 -0.07 -10.53 51.65
N ARG A 74 -0.89 -9.62 52.19
CA ARG A 74 -2.11 -9.14 51.53
C ARG A 74 -1.82 -8.54 50.15
N ARG A 75 -0.80 -7.69 50.04
CA ARG A 75 -0.41 -7.11 48.74
C ARG A 75 0.04 -8.16 47.74
N ILE A 76 0.75 -9.19 48.19
CA ILE A 76 1.19 -10.30 47.35
C ILE A 76 -0.03 -11.11 46.87
N THR A 77 -1.00 -11.41 47.75
CA THR A 77 -2.21 -12.13 47.37
C THR A 77 -3.07 -11.32 46.40
N ASP A 78 -3.23 -10.02 46.64
CA ASP A 78 -4.00 -9.14 45.77
C ASP A 78 -3.34 -8.99 44.39
N ALA A 79 -2.01 -8.86 44.35
CA ALA A 79 -1.25 -8.80 43.10
C ALA A 79 -1.34 -10.12 42.31
N ARG A 80 -1.33 -11.27 43.02
CA ARG A 80 -1.51 -12.59 42.40
C ARG A 80 -2.91 -12.72 41.80
N LEU A 81 -3.95 -12.36 42.56
CA LEU A 81 -5.34 -12.43 42.12
C LEU A 81 -5.58 -11.52 40.90
N LYS A 82 -5.04 -10.29 40.95
CA LYS A 82 -5.12 -9.34 39.83
C LYS A 82 -4.45 -9.88 38.57
N ARG A 83 -3.25 -10.49 38.69
CA ARG A 83 -2.55 -11.10 37.56
C ARG A 83 -3.35 -12.24 36.95
N GLU A 84 -3.93 -13.11 37.78
CA GLU A 84 -4.77 -14.22 37.33
C GLU A 84 -6.04 -13.73 36.61
N GLU A 85 -6.67 -12.67 37.11
CA GLU A 85 -7.83 -12.06 36.47
C GLU A 85 -7.50 -11.45 35.10
N GLU A 86 -6.38 -10.73 34.99
CA GLU A 86 -5.90 -10.20 33.72
C GLU A 86 -5.60 -11.32 32.70
N GLU A 87 -4.99 -12.42 33.15
CA GLU A 87 -4.73 -13.58 32.31
C GLU A 87 -6.01 -14.25 31.83
N ARG A 88 -6.99 -14.44 32.73
CA ARG A 88 -8.31 -14.97 32.37
C ARG A 88 -9.03 -14.06 31.37
N LYS A 89 -8.91 -12.74 31.52
CA LYS A 89 -9.46 -11.77 30.57
C LYS A 89 -8.80 -11.88 29.20
N ARG A 90 -7.46 -11.93 29.14
CA ARG A 90 -6.72 -12.15 27.89
C ARG A 90 -7.12 -13.48 27.22
N GLN A 91 -7.33 -14.53 28.00
CA GLN A 91 -7.77 -15.82 27.47
C GLN A 91 -9.17 -15.73 26.85
N ARG A 92 -10.10 -15.00 27.48
CA ARG A 92 -11.43 -14.75 26.90
C ARG A 92 -11.34 -13.97 25.60
N GLU A 93 -10.52 -12.92 25.56
CA GLU A 93 -10.28 -12.13 24.35
C GLU A 93 -9.69 -12.99 23.23
N MET A 94 -8.69 -13.81 23.54
CA MET A 94 -8.08 -14.76 22.60
C MET A 94 -9.08 -15.80 22.09
N ASN A 95 -9.90 -16.38 22.97
CA ASN A 95 -10.93 -17.34 22.59
C ASN A 95 -12.01 -16.69 21.70
N ASN A 96 -12.42 -15.45 22.02
CA ASN A 96 -13.38 -14.70 21.22
C ASN A 96 -12.81 -14.35 19.83
N LEU A 97 -11.54 -13.94 19.77
CA LEU A 97 -10.83 -13.71 18.50
C LEU A 97 -10.74 -14.99 17.68
N ALA A 98 -10.42 -16.13 18.31
CA ALA A 98 -10.37 -17.42 17.64
C ALA A 98 -11.73 -17.80 17.03
N LYS A 99 -12.85 -17.56 17.74
CA LYS A 99 -14.21 -17.78 17.21
C LYS A 99 -14.52 -16.90 16.00
N LEU A 100 -14.22 -15.60 16.07
CA LEU A 100 -14.42 -14.70 14.92
C LEU A 100 -13.55 -15.11 13.72
N ARG A 101 -12.31 -15.54 13.99
CA ARG A 101 -11.41 -16.03 12.96
C ARG A 101 -11.90 -17.34 12.33
N ASP A 102 -12.53 -18.22 13.08
CA ASP A 102 -13.12 -19.45 12.56
C ASP A 102 -14.29 -19.15 11.61
N ILE A 103 -15.15 -18.18 11.95
CA ILE A 103 -16.30 -17.77 11.13
C ILE A 103 -15.86 -17.08 9.83
N PHE A 104 -14.94 -16.12 9.91
CA PHE A 104 -14.57 -15.27 8.78
C PHE A 104 -13.24 -15.65 8.10
N GLY A 105 -12.51 -16.61 8.64
CA GLY A 105 -11.19 -17.01 8.15
C GLY A 105 -10.17 -15.86 8.17
N ASN A 106 -9.59 -15.57 7.01
CA ASN A 106 -8.63 -14.48 6.82
C ASN A 106 -9.25 -13.27 6.08
N LYS A 107 -10.59 -13.16 6.05
CA LYS A 107 -11.27 -12.03 5.37
C LYS A 107 -11.01 -10.69 6.04
N PHE A 108 -10.72 -10.71 7.35
CA PHE A 108 -10.37 -9.54 8.13
C PHE A 108 -9.04 -9.75 8.86
N THR A 109 -8.39 -8.64 9.17
CA THR A 109 -7.16 -8.60 9.97
C THR A 109 -7.46 -8.82 11.45
N THR A 110 -6.47 -9.30 12.22
CA THR A 110 -6.58 -9.44 13.67
C THR A 110 -6.97 -8.12 14.36
N SER A 111 -6.48 -6.99 13.86
CA SER A 111 -6.85 -5.65 14.35
C SER A 111 -8.32 -5.32 14.13
N GLU A 112 -8.91 -5.71 12.99
CA GLU A 112 -10.34 -5.50 12.72
C GLU A 112 -11.20 -6.38 13.63
N TYR A 113 -10.80 -7.64 13.87
CA TYR A 113 -11.47 -8.51 14.84
C TYR A 113 -11.41 -7.93 16.27
N SER A 114 -10.23 -7.50 16.72
CA SER A 114 -10.05 -6.88 18.04
C SER A 114 -10.86 -5.59 18.20
N ARG A 115 -10.92 -4.77 17.14
CA ARG A 115 -11.73 -3.55 17.13
C ARG A 115 -13.22 -3.85 17.21
N ALA A 116 -13.71 -4.81 16.43
CA ALA A 116 -15.11 -5.23 16.49
C ALA A 116 -15.46 -5.77 17.89
N LEU A 117 -14.62 -6.62 18.49
CA LEU A 117 -14.84 -7.09 19.86
C LEU A 117 -14.81 -5.94 20.88
N TYR A 118 -13.96 -4.94 20.69
CA TYR A 118 -13.92 -3.77 21.58
C TYR A 118 -15.22 -2.94 21.49
N ASP A 119 -15.66 -2.63 20.28
CA ASP A 119 -16.86 -1.82 20.02
C ASP A 119 -18.13 -2.50 20.56
N TYR A 120 -18.17 -3.83 20.51
CA TYR A 120 -19.28 -4.66 21.00
C TYR A 120 -19.05 -5.24 22.40
N ARG A 121 -18.15 -4.66 23.21
CA ARG A 121 -17.93 -5.05 24.62
C ARG A 121 -17.66 -6.55 24.83
N GLN A 122 -16.86 -7.14 23.96
CA GLN A 122 -16.52 -8.57 23.94
C GLN A 122 -17.69 -9.51 23.63
N ASP A 123 -18.80 -8.98 23.10
CA ASP A 123 -19.88 -9.78 22.53
C ASP A 123 -19.51 -10.28 21.13
N VAL A 124 -19.38 -11.59 21.00
CA VAL A 124 -19.00 -12.26 19.75
C VAL A 124 -20.13 -12.15 18.73
N GLU A 125 -21.39 -12.18 19.15
CA GLU A 125 -22.54 -12.13 18.23
C GLU A 125 -22.70 -10.74 17.62
N GLY A 126 -22.67 -9.69 18.46
CA GLY A 126 -22.64 -8.30 18.01
C GLY A 126 -21.48 -8.01 17.05
N ALA A 127 -20.27 -8.46 17.40
CA ALA A 127 -19.09 -8.31 16.54
C ALA A 127 -19.23 -9.09 15.22
N THR A 128 -19.82 -10.29 15.24
CA THR A 128 -20.08 -11.09 14.04
C THR A 128 -21.06 -10.38 13.12
N ASN A 129 -22.18 -9.90 13.64
CA ASN A 129 -23.18 -9.17 12.85
C ASN A 129 -22.60 -7.92 12.20
N HIS A 130 -21.77 -7.17 12.93
CA HIS A 130 -21.05 -6.03 12.39
C HIS A 130 -20.10 -6.41 11.26
N LEU A 131 -19.29 -7.46 11.45
CA LEU A 131 -18.34 -7.92 10.44
C LEU A 131 -19.04 -8.51 9.21
N MET A 132 -20.20 -9.17 9.36
CA MET A 132 -21.02 -9.59 8.22
C MET A 132 -21.48 -8.38 7.41
N ALA A 133 -22.07 -7.36 8.06
CA ALA A 133 -22.51 -6.14 7.39
C ALA A 133 -21.34 -5.40 6.71
N GLU A 134 -20.16 -5.41 7.30
CA GLU A 134 -18.97 -4.78 6.72
C GLU A 134 -18.41 -5.60 5.53
N ALA A 135 -18.47 -6.93 5.59
CA ALA A 135 -18.13 -7.79 4.46
C ALA A 135 -19.04 -7.53 3.26
N GLU A 136 -20.36 -7.47 3.49
CA GLU A 136 -21.36 -7.17 2.45
C GLU A 136 -21.12 -5.79 1.82
N ARG A 137 -20.80 -4.77 2.64
CA ARG A 137 -20.47 -3.43 2.14
C ARG A 137 -19.19 -3.43 1.30
N ARG A 138 -18.17 -4.19 1.70
CA ARG A 138 -16.91 -4.29 0.95
C ARG A 138 -17.15 -4.95 -0.41
N GLU A 139 -17.87 -6.06 -0.43
CA GLU A 139 -18.26 -6.76 -1.66
C GLU A 139 -19.10 -5.87 -2.58
N TYR A 140 -20.09 -5.15 -2.04
CA TYR A 140 -20.89 -4.22 -2.82
C TYR A 140 -20.07 -3.09 -3.45
N ARG A 141 -19.07 -2.55 -2.72
CA ARG A 141 -18.16 -1.53 -3.27
C ARG A 141 -17.29 -2.09 -4.38
N GLU A 142 -16.72 -3.27 -4.18
CA GLU A 142 -15.89 -3.93 -5.19
C GLU A 142 -16.69 -4.25 -6.45
N GLU A 143 -17.92 -4.75 -6.32
CA GLU A 143 -18.79 -5.05 -7.45
C GLU A 143 -19.18 -3.79 -8.22
N ARG A 144 -19.52 -2.71 -7.50
CA ARG A 144 -19.78 -1.41 -8.10
C ARG A 144 -18.57 -0.85 -8.85
N ASP A 145 -17.36 -1.05 -8.32
CA ASP A 145 -16.12 -0.61 -8.97
C ASP A 145 -15.82 -1.46 -10.21
N ARG A 146 -16.04 -2.78 -10.16
CA ARG A 146 -15.93 -3.67 -11.33
C ARG A 146 -16.91 -3.26 -12.42
N GLN A 147 -18.18 -3.04 -12.06
CA GLN A 147 -19.20 -2.59 -12.99
C GLN A 147 -18.84 -1.23 -13.59
N SER A 148 -18.38 -0.28 -12.78
CA SER A 148 -17.95 1.04 -13.25
C SER A 148 -16.75 0.96 -14.21
N ARG A 149 -15.82 0.02 -13.98
CA ARG A 149 -14.70 -0.22 -14.91
C ARG A 149 -15.20 -0.81 -16.22
N PHE A 150 -16.09 -1.79 -16.17
CA PHE A 150 -16.69 -2.39 -17.35
C PHE A 150 -17.47 -1.36 -18.18
N GLU A 151 -18.28 -0.52 -17.53
CA GLU A 151 -19.02 0.55 -18.20
C GLU A 151 -18.10 1.60 -18.84
N ARG A 152 -16.97 1.95 -18.20
CA ARG A 152 -15.96 2.84 -18.80
C ARG A 152 -15.30 2.20 -20.00
N GLU A 153 -14.89 0.94 -19.89
CA GLU A 153 -14.25 0.21 -20.99
C GLU A 153 -15.18 0.06 -22.19
N GLU A 154 -16.46 -0.25 -21.95
CA GLU A 154 -17.45 -0.33 -23.03
C GLU A 154 -17.73 1.03 -23.67
N ARG A 155 -17.80 2.12 -22.88
CA ARG A 155 -17.90 3.48 -23.42
C ARG A 155 -16.69 3.84 -24.28
N ASP A 156 -15.48 3.50 -23.84
CA ASP A 156 -14.25 3.75 -24.59
C ASP A 156 -14.22 2.91 -25.88
N ARG A 157 -14.70 1.67 -25.84
CA ARG A 157 -14.82 0.80 -27.00
C ARG A 157 -15.77 1.36 -28.04
N ILE A 158 -16.96 1.82 -27.61
CA ILE A 158 -17.93 2.47 -28.50
C ILE A 158 -17.34 3.75 -29.09
N ALA A 159 -16.70 4.59 -28.27
CA ALA A 159 -16.09 5.83 -28.75
C ALA A 159 -14.96 5.59 -29.77
N ARG A 160 -14.20 4.48 -29.65
CA ARG A 160 -13.21 4.08 -30.66
C ARG A 160 -13.87 3.68 -31.98
N LEU A 161 -14.93 2.86 -31.92
CA LEU A 161 -15.67 2.44 -33.12
C LEU A 161 -16.29 3.64 -33.83
N GLU A 162 -16.88 4.60 -33.11
CA GLU A 162 -17.42 5.83 -33.71
C GLU A 162 -16.34 6.68 -34.38
N ARG A 163 -15.14 6.77 -33.79
CA ARG A 163 -14.02 7.49 -34.43
C ARG A 163 -13.55 6.79 -35.70
N GLU A 164 -13.39 5.48 -35.66
CA GLU A 164 -13.01 4.70 -36.84
C GLU A 164 -14.05 4.82 -37.96
N GLU A 165 -15.33 4.82 -37.63
CA GLU A 165 -16.42 5.00 -38.59
C GLU A 165 -16.40 6.41 -39.20
N ARG A 166 -16.25 7.45 -38.37
CA ARG A 166 -16.09 8.84 -38.86
C ARG A 166 -14.89 9.00 -39.78
N ASP A 167 -13.78 8.35 -39.46
CA ASP A 167 -12.57 8.38 -40.28
C ASP A 167 -12.78 7.65 -41.61
N ARG A 168 -13.50 6.52 -41.61
CA ARG A 168 -13.88 5.81 -42.85
C ARG A 168 -14.78 6.66 -43.74
N ILE A 169 -15.81 7.28 -43.18
CA ILE A 169 -16.71 8.18 -43.92
C ILE A 169 -15.93 9.37 -44.48
N SER A 170 -15.08 10.00 -43.67
CA SER A 170 -14.28 11.15 -44.12
C SER A 170 -13.31 10.80 -45.25
N ARG A 171 -12.74 9.58 -45.23
CA ARG A 171 -11.89 9.08 -46.34
C ARG A 171 -12.71 8.87 -47.60
N PHE A 172 -13.88 8.24 -47.48
CA PHE A 172 -14.77 7.98 -48.60
C PHE A 172 -15.23 9.29 -49.26
N GLU A 173 -15.68 10.27 -48.48
CA GLU A 173 -16.06 11.59 -49.01
C GLU A 173 -14.91 12.33 -49.70
N ARG A 174 -13.69 12.19 -49.18
CA ARG A 174 -12.50 12.82 -49.78
C ARG A 174 -12.17 12.16 -51.12
N GLU A 175 -12.23 10.84 -51.20
CA GLU A 175 -12.01 10.10 -52.43
C GLU A 175 -13.09 10.41 -53.48
N GLU A 176 -14.36 10.49 -53.06
CA GLU A 176 -15.48 10.85 -53.94
C GLU A 176 -15.33 12.28 -54.49
N ARG A 177 -14.98 13.25 -53.63
CA ARG A 177 -14.65 14.61 -54.07
C ARG A 177 -13.50 14.65 -55.06
N GLU A 178 -12.48 13.82 -54.85
CA GLU A 178 -11.34 13.75 -55.77
C GLU A 178 -11.72 13.12 -57.12
N ARG A 179 -12.55 12.07 -57.12
CA ARG A 179 -13.10 11.49 -58.36
C ARG A 179 -13.94 12.51 -59.13
N GLN A 180 -14.79 13.26 -58.42
CA GLN A 180 -15.60 14.29 -59.04
C GLN A 180 -14.72 15.40 -59.62
N ALA A 181 -13.71 15.85 -58.89
CA ALA A 181 -12.76 16.86 -59.38
C ALA A 181 -11.98 16.38 -60.62
N ARG A 182 -11.63 15.09 -60.70
CA ARG A 182 -10.99 14.51 -61.90
C ARG A 182 -11.92 14.52 -63.10
N LEU A 183 -13.21 14.17 -62.91
CA LEU A 183 -14.22 14.22 -63.97
C LEU A 183 -14.44 15.66 -64.45
N ASP A 184 -14.55 16.62 -63.53
CA ASP A 184 -14.72 18.03 -63.86
C ASP A 184 -13.50 18.60 -64.60
N GLU A 185 -12.28 18.20 -64.21
CA GLU A 185 -11.05 18.59 -64.88
C GLU A 185 -10.91 17.96 -66.28
N GLU A 186 -11.28 16.68 -66.43
CA GLU A 186 -11.31 16.02 -67.73
C GLU A 186 -12.32 16.68 -68.67
N ASP A 187 -13.50 17.07 -68.17
CA ASP A 187 -14.50 17.80 -68.96
C ASP A 187 -14.02 19.21 -69.34
N ARG A 188 -13.31 19.92 -68.44
CA ARG A 188 -12.66 21.19 -68.76
C ARG A 188 -11.62 21.04 -69.86
N ILE A 189 -10.75 20.02 -69.77
CA ILE A 189 -9.74 19.73 -70.79
C ILE A 189 -10.41 19.38 -72.12
N ARG A 190 -11.49 18.58 -72.08
CA ARG A 190 -12.25 18.21 -73.28
C ARG A 190 -12.84 19.44 -73.98
N ARG A 191 -13.53 20.31 -73.24
CA ARG A 191 -14.09 21.57 -73.79
C ARG A 191 -12.99 22.49 -74.32
N ARG A 192 -11.82 22.52 -73.68
CA ARG A 192 -10.68 23.29 -74.17
C ARG A 192 -10.14 22.74 -75.49
N ARG A 193 -9.94 21.42 -75.59
CA ARG A 193 -9.51 20.76 -76.84
C ARG A 193 -10.49 20.98 -77.97
N GLU A 194 -11.79 20.93 -77.67
CA GLU A 194 -12.85 21.19 -78.65
C GLU A 194 -12.78 22.64 -79.16
N ARG A 195 -12.64 23.63 -78.27
CA ARG A 195 -12.45 25.04 -78.67
C ARG A 195 -11.22 25.24 -79.53
N GLU A 196 -10.08 24.65 -79.15
CA GLU A 196 -8.83 24.75 -79.92
C GLU A 196 -8.92 24.04 -81.28
N ALA A 197 -9.68 22.95 -81.38
CA ALA A 197 -9.94 22.25 -82.65
C ALA A 197 -10.85 23.06 -83.57
N VAL A 198 -11.91 23.66 -83.02
CA VAL A 198 -12.81 24.56 -83.75
C VAL A 198 -12.05 25.79 -84.26
N GLU A 199 -11.20 26.40 -83.43
CA GLU A 199 -10.40 27.56 -83.84
C GLU A 199 -9.40 27.21 -84.96
N ARG A 200 -8.77 26.03 -84.90
CA ARG A 200 -7.91 25.53 -85.99
C ARG A 200 -8.69 25.35 -87.29
N ALA A 201 -9.85 24.69 -87.23
CA ALA A 201 -10.71 24.50 -88.39
C ALA A 201 -11.18 25.85 -88.98
N GLU A 202 -11.44 26.87 -88.15
CA GLU A 202 -11.81 28.21 -88.61
C GLU A 202 -10.64 28.93 -89.30
N ARG A 203 -9.42 28.81 -88.77
CA ARG A 203 -8.21 29.36 -89.42
C ARG A 203 -7.92 28.67 -90.75
N ASP A 204 -8.08 27.35 -90.80
CA ASP A 204 -7.89 26.56 -92.02
C ASP A 204 -8.94 26.95 -93.07
N LYS A 205 -10.20 27.11 -92.66
CA LYS A 205 -11.29 27.61 -93.53
C LYS A 205 -11.02 29.01 -94.05
N LYS A 206 -10.52 29.94 -93.21
CA LYS A 206 -10.13 31.29 -93.65
C LYS A 206 -8.98 31.23 -94.66
N ARG A 207 -7.94 30.45 -94.38
CA ARG A 207 -6.79 30.25 -95.28
C ARG A 207 -7.21 29.68 -96.64
N ILE A 208 -8.11 28.70 -96.64
CA ILE A 208 -8.72 28.15 -97.85
C ILE A 208 -9.50 29.22 -98.61
N ASN A 209 -10.36 29.98 -97.92
CA ASN A 209 -11.21 30.98 -98.53
C ASN A 209 -10.41 32.16 -99.12
N ASP A 210 -9.38 32.62 -98.42
CA ASP A 210 -8.48 33.68 -98.87
C ASP A 210 -7.73 33.23 -100.14
N LEU A 211 -7.23 31.99 -100.17
CA LEU A 211 -6.57 31.43 -101.35
C LEU A 211 -7.54 31.27 -102.53
N LEU A 212 -8.78 30.84 -102.28
CA LEU A 212 -9.83 30.76 -103.32
C LEU A 212 -10.17 32.14 -103.87
N LEU A 213 -10.24 33.16 -103.02
CA LEU A 213 -10.44 34.55 -103.45
C LEU A 213 -9.27 35.02 -104.32
N GLU A 214 -8.04 34.79 -103.87
CA GLU A 214 -6.82 35.14 -104.62
C GLU A 214 -6.80 34.46 -106.00
N LEU A 215 -7.10 33.16 -106.06
CA LEU A 215 -7.21 32.39 -107.31
C LEU A 215 -8.34 32.85 -108.22
N LYS A 216 -9.43 33.41 -107.67
CA LYS A 216 -10.56 33.91 -108.45
C LYS A 216 -10.19 35.15 -109.27
N TYR A 217 -9.36 36.03 -108.72
CA TYR A 217 -9.01 37.32 -109.33
C TYR A 217 -7.68 37.32 -110.11
N GLN A 218 -6.91 36.23 -110.10
CA GLN A 218 -5.67 36.09 -110.88
C GLN A 218 -5.92 35.73 -112.37
N PRO A 219 -5.11 36.22 -113.32
CA PRO A 219 -5.15 35.82 -114.73
C PRO A 219 -4.72 34.35 -114.92
N LEU A 220 -5.10 33.74 -116.05
CA LEU A 220 -5.00 32.29 -116.25
C LEU A 220 -3.55 31.77 -116.17
N GLU A 221 -2.56 32.55 -116.63
CA GLU A 221 -1.15 32.16 -116.57
C GLU A 221 -0.65 32.00 -115.12
N ASN A 222 -1.06 32.91 -114.22
CA ASN A 222 -0.62 32.90 -112.82
C ASN A 222 -1.27 31.79 -111.99
N LYS A 223 -2.44 31.28 -112.39
CA LYS A 223 -3.11 30.16 -111.69
C LYS A 223 -2.31 28.87 -111.78
N VAL A 224 -1.60 28.66 -112.89
CA VAL A 224 -0.76 27.48 -113.10
C VAL A 224 0.47 27.53 -112.21
N GLU A 225 1.09 28.71 -112.06
CA GLU A 225 2.22 28.90 -111.12
C GLU A 225 1.77 28.75 -109.66
N LEU A 226 0.64 29.35 -109.28
CA LEU A 226 0.06 29.22 -107.94
C LEU A 226 -0.25 27.76 -107.58
N ALA A 227 -0.76 26.97 -108.52
CA ALA A 227 -1.05 25.55 -108.31
C ALA A 227 0.20 24.70 -108.01
N GLN A 228 1.38 25.15 -108.44
CA GLN A 228 2.66 24.47 -108.16
C GLN A 228 3.31 24.92 -106.85
N THR A 229 2.79 25.98 -106.22
CA THR A 229 3.32 26.44 -104.94
C THR A 229 3.04 25.44 -103.82
N LYS A 230 4.01 25.32 -102.90
CA LYS A 230 3.85 24.52 -101.67
C LYS A 230 2.66 24.99 -100.84
N LEU A 231 2.34 26.28 -100.89
CA LEU A 231 1.19 26.87 -100.21
C LEU A 231 -0.14 26.28 -100.74
N PHE A 232 -0.30 26.19 -102.06
CA PHE A 232 -1.49 25.60 -102.66
C PHE A 232 -1.60 24.10 -102.37
N GLN A 233 -0.49 23.35 -102.43
CA GLN A 233 -0.48 21.93 -102.09
C GLN A 233 -0.85 21.67 -100.62
N ASP A 234 -0.35 22.48 -99.69
CA ASP A 234 -0.72 22.41 -98.28
C ASP A 234 -2.21 22.73 -98.09
N VAL A 235 -2.74 23.75 -98.78
CA VAL A 235 -4.17 24.11 -98.69
C VAL A 235 -5.08 23.06 -99.31
N VAL A 236 -4.69 22.39 -100.40
CA VAL A 236 -5.44 21.26 -100.97
C VAL A 236 -5.44 20.07 -100.01
N LYS A 237 -4.33 19.83 -99.29
CA LYS A 237 -4.26 18.80 -98.25
C LYS A 237 -5.14 19.12 -97.05
N ASP A 238 -5.18 20.40 -96.64
CA ASP A 238 -6.07 20.88 -95.58
C ASP A 238 -7.55 20.80 -96.03
N PHE A 239 -7.84 21.09 -97.30
CA PHE A 239 -9.17 20.94 -97.91
C PHE A 239 -9.62 19.48 -97.94
N GLY A 240 -8.73 18.54 -98.28
CA GLY A 240 -9.00 17.10 -98.22
C GLY A 240 -9.39 16.67 -96.80
N ARG A 241 -8.68 17.15 -95.78
CA ARG A 241 -8.99 16.88 -94.37
C ARG A 241 -10.33 17.46 -93.93
N LEU A 242 -10.70 18.63 -94.46
CA LEU A 242 -11.99 19.26 -94.17
C LEU A 242 -13.16 18.46 -94.77
N MET A 243 -13.01 17.99 -96.01
CA MET A 243 -14.02 17.18 -96.70
C MET A 243 -14.19 15.79 -96.09
N ASP A 244 -13.11 15.21 -95.55
CA ASP A 244 -13.16 13.92 -94.83
C ASP A 244 -13.80 14.03 -93.43
N SER A 245 -13.84 15.23 -92.83
CA SER A 245 -14.33 15.44 -91.45
C SER A 245 -15.86 15.47 -91.33
N ASP A 246 -16.60 15.72 -92.41
CA ASP A 246 -18.07 15.76 -92.40
C ASP A 246 -18.73 14.36 -92.48
N LEU A 247 -17.94 13.28 -92.65
CA LEU A 247 -18.45 11.91 -92.80
C LEU A 247 -18.44 11.06 -91.51
N VAL A 248 -18.05 11.60 -90.37
CA VAL A 248 -18.19 10.90 -89.09
C VAL A 248 -19.37 11.47 -88.31
N HIS A 249 -20.56 11.01 -88.67
CA HIS A 249 -21.71 11.03 -87.78
C HIS A 249 -21.29 10.45 -86.42
N PRO A 250 -21.42 11.17 -85.30
CA PRO A 250 -21.30 10.55 -84.00
C PRO A 250 -22.47 9.57 -83.88
N GLN A 251 -22.18 8.28 -84.10
CA GLN A 251 -22.97 7.20 -83.55
C GLN A 251 -23.00 7.40 -82.03
N TYR A 252 -24.03 8.09 -81.55
CA TYR A 252 -24.46 8.02 -80.17
C TYR A 252 -24.81 6.55 -79.92
N SER A 253 -23.81 5.78 -79.48
CA SER A 253 -24.04 4.44 -78.95
C SER A 253 -24.85 4.62 -77.66
N THR A 254 -26.16 4.47 -77.80
CA THR A 254 -27.10 4.27 -76.69
C THR A 254 -26.72 2.98 -75.98
N LEU A 255 -25.81 3.07 -75.02
CA LEU A 255 -25.64 2.01 -74.05
C LEU A 255 -26.97 1.84 -73.29
N PRO A 256 -27.45 0.59 -73.12
CA PRO A 256 -28.70 0.36 -72.43
C PRO A 256 -28.54 0.82 -70.97
N ILE A 257 -29.46 1.68 -70.55
CA ILE A 257 -29.71 1.98 -69.14
C ILE A 257 -29.99 0.65 -68.45
N ALA A 258 -28.98 0.11 -67.77
CA ALA A 258 -29.18 -0.93 -66.78
C ALA A 258 -30.01 -0.29 -65.67
N GLN A 259 -31.26 -0.75 -65.55
CA GLN A 259 -32.12 -0.44 -64.43
C GLN A 259 -31.35 -0.68 -63.13
N PRO A 260 -31.27 0.29 -62.20
CA PRO A 260 -30.84 -0.02 -60.84
C PRO A 260 -31.85 -1.03 -60.28
N ALA A 261 -31.37 -2.23 -59.96
CA ALA A 261 -32.14 -3.17 -59.17
C ALA A 261 -32.68 -2.43 -57.92
N PRO A 262 -33.95 -2.64 -57.52
CA PRO A 262 -34.47 -2.02 -56.32
C PRO A 262 -33.59 -2.45 -55.14
N MET A 263 -32.83 -1.51 -54.58
CA MET A 263 -32.22 -1.69 -53.28
C MET A 263 -33.36 -1.93 -52.30
N VAL A 264 -33.46 -3.18 -51.85
CA VAL A 264 -34.21 -3.55 -50.67
C VAL A 264 -33.64 -2.72 -49.53
N LEU A 265 -34.44 -1.75 -49.07
CA LEU A 265 -34.22 -1.01 -47.83
C LEU A 265 -33.90 -2.05 -46.74
N PRO A 266 -32.75 -1.99 -46.04
CA PRO A 266 -32.59 -2.73 -44.82
C PRO A 266 -33.67 -2.20 -43.87
N GLN A 267 -34.62 -3.05 -43.50
CA GLN A 267 -35.54 -2.70 -42.43
C GLN A 267 -34.72 -2.24 -41.22
N PRO A 268 -35.13 -1.17 -40.52
CA PRO A 268 -34.53 -0.87 -39.24
C PRO A 268 -34.74 -2.11 -38.36
N ILE A 269 -33.64 -2.72 -37.93
CA ILE A 269 -33.64 -3.68 -36.84
C ILE A 269 -34.34 -2.98 -35.69
N GLN A 270 -35.59 -3.35 -35.45
CA GLN A 270 -36.29 -2.95 -34.23
C GLN A 270 -35.45 -3.51 -33.09
N LYS A 271 -34.76 -2.61 -32.38
CA LYS A 271 -34.25 -2.92 -31.06
C LYS A 271 -35.43 -3.50 -30.28
N PRO A 272 -35.30 -4.68 -29.64
CA PRO A 272 -36.30 -5.09 -28.68
C PRO A 272 -36.34 -4.00 -27.60
N PHE A 273 -37.46 -3.29 -27.54
CA PHE A 273 -37.82 -2.49 -26.39
C PHE A 273 -37.85 -3.47 -25.21
N TYR A 274 -36.80 -3.45 -24.39
CA TYR A 274 -36.88 -3.94 -23.03
C TYR A 274 -37.85 -3.01 -22.30
N GLN A 275 -39.12 -3.38 -22.38
CA GLN A 275 -40.15 -2.90 -21.46
C GLN A 275 -39.77 -3.48 -20.08
N PRO A 276 -39.53 -2.64 -19.06
CA PRO A 276 -39.46 -3.17 -17.71
C PRO A 276 -40.81 -3.79 -17.37
N PRO A 277 -40.86 -4.93 -16.66
CA PRO A 277 -42.13 -5.54 -16.29
C PRO A 277 -42.92 -4.54 -15.46
N ALA A 278 -44.07 -4.15 -16.00
CA ALA A 278 -45.11 -3.46 -15.26
C ALA A 278 -45.52 -4.38 -14.11
N VAL A 279 -45.17 -3.97 -12.90
CA VAL A 279 -45.70 -4.56 -11.66
C VAL A 279 -47.20 -4.28 -11.66
N ASN A 280 -47.96 -5.31 -11.98
CA ASN A 280 -49.40 -5.39 -11.83
C ASN A 280 -49.73 -5.30 -10.34
N ASN A 281 -50.04 -4.10 -9.88
CA ASN A 281 -50.51 -3.84 -8.52
C ASN A 281 -52.02 -3.53 -8.60
N ASN A 282 -52.82 -4.59 -8.65
CA ASN A 282 -54.24 -4.55 -8.37
C ASN A 282 -54.48 -5.04 -6.94
N GLY A 283 -54.75 -4.10 -6.04
CA GLY A 283 -55.23 -4.36 -4.67
C GLY A 283 -55.46 -3.03 -3.94
N PRO A 284 -56.62 -2.79 -3.30
CA PRO A 284 -57.25 -1.47 -3.34
C PRO A 284 -57.20 -0.69 -2.02
N TYR A 285 -57.62 0.58 -2.09
CA TYR A 285 -58.09 1.44 -0.99
C TYR A 285 -57.10 1.76 0.16
N PHE A 286 -56.63 3.01 0.23
CA PHE A 286 -57.12 4.01 1.21
C PHE A 286 -56.23 5.27 1.13
N SER A 287 -56.85 6.40 0.73
CA SER A 287 -56.42 7.74 1.14
C SER A 287 -57.01 8.02 2.54
N PRO A 288 -56.44 8.94 3.35
CA PRO A 288 -56.74 10.35 3.09
C PRO A 288 -55.55 11.32 3.24
N GLN A 289 -55.69 12.39 2.45
CA GLN A 289 -55.26 13.79 2.64
C GLN A 289 -55.05 14.26 4.11
N PRO A 290 -54.28 15.35 4.35
CA PRO A 290 -54.68 16.68 3.88
C PRO A 290 -53.58 17.65 3.39
N ALA A 291 -54.12 18.72 2.79
CA ALA A 291 -53.56 20.02 2.42
C ALA A 291 -52.41 20.56 3.29
N GLY A 292 -51.54 21.44 2.82
CA GLY A 292 -51.50 22.22 1.60
C GLY A 292 -50.55 23.41 1.79
N VAL A 293 -50.48 24.23 0.75
CA VAL A 293 -49.95 25.61 0.72
C VAL A 293 -48.42 25.75 0.60
N ASN A 294 -48.08 26.62 -0.34
CA ASN A 294 -46.84 26.85 -1.05
C ASN A 294 -46.11 28.09 -0.44
N PRO A 295 -45.16 28.74 -1.15
CA PRO A 295 -43.71 28.65 -0.96
C PRO A 295 -43.10 29.93 -0.37
N GLN A 296 -41.89 29.87 0.20
CA GLN A 296 -40.96 31.00 0.08
C GLN A 296 -39.49 30.54 -0.01
N THR A 297 -38.88 30.98 -1.10
CA THR A 297 -37.45 31.20 -1.34
C THR A 297 -36.74 31.85 -0.15
N THR A 298 -35.60 31.30 0.26
CA THR A 298 -34.49 32.10 0.80
C THR A 298 -33.18 31.33 0.71
N CYS A 299 -32.26 31.91 -0.07
CA CYS A 299 -30.88 31.50 -0.19
C CYS A 299 -30.17 31.67 1.17
N TRP A 300 -29.54 30.60 1.68
CA TRP A 300 -28.64 30.68 2.83
C TRP A 300 -27.22 30.34 2.39
N VAL A 301 -26.35 31.34 2.53
CA VAL A 301 -24.89 31.25 2.43
C VAL A 301 -24.35 30.79 3.78
N PRO A 302 -23.43 29.80 3.86
CA PRO A 302 -22.80 29.47 5.12
C PRO A 302 -21.59 30.39 5.39
N GLN A 303 -21.54 30.99 6.58
CA GLN A 303 -20.34 31.63 7.13
C GLN A 303 -19.42 30.59 7.81
N PRO A 304 -18.10 30.78 7.79
CA PRO A 304 -17.16 29.92 8.50
C PRO A 304 -17.12 30.23 10.00
N ILE A 305 -17.16 29.17 10.78
CA ILE A 305 -17.09 29.18 12.24
C ILE A 305 -15.64 29.46 12.66
N SER A 306 -15.43 30.57 13.36
CA SER A 306 -14.17 30.96 13.98
C SER A 306 -13.87 30.06 15.18
N SER A 307 -12.70 29.41 15.14
CA SER A 307 -12.14 28.58 16.21
C SER A 307 -11.51 29.47 17.30
N SER A 308 -12.11 29.47 18.49
CA SER A 308 -11.52 29.96 19.74
C SER A 308 -10.82 28.81 20.47
N PRO A 309 -9.58 28.98 20.98
CA PRO A 309 -8.92 27.97 21.81
C PRO A 309 -9.42 28.01 23.28
N PRO A 310 -9.49 26.86 23.97
CA PRO A 310 -9.92 26.80 25.36
C PRO A 310 -8.82 27.27 26.34
N PRO A 311 -9.19 27.78 27.52
CA PRO A 311 -8.23 28.25 28.52
C PRO A 311 -7.50 27.08 29.20
N GLN A 312 -6.19 27.24 29.38
CA GLN A 312 -5.38 26.34 30.19
C GLN A 312 -5.70 26.52 31.67
N TYR A 313 -6.23 25.46 32.28
CA TYR A 313 -6.29 25.32 33.74
C TYR A 313 -4.91 24.87 34.25
N ASN A 314 -4.23 25.77 34.93
CA ASN A 314 -2.96 25.54 35.60
C ASN A 314 -3.25 25.01 37.03
N PHE A 315 -3.17 23.70 37.24
CA PHE A 315 -3.20 23.11 38.58
C PHE A 315 -1.80 23.18 39.19
N GLY A 316 -1.58 24.16 40.08
CA GLY A 316 -0.40 24.23 40.93
C GLY A 316 -0.40 23.09 41.95
N VAL A 317 0.55 22.16 41.80
CA VAL A 317 0.90 21.20 42.85
C VAL A 317 2.02 21.81 43.67
N ALA A 318 1.70 22.19 44.90
CA ALA A 318 2.67 22.56 45.91
C ALA A 318 3.50 21.32 46.28
N THR A 319 4.78 21.32 45.93
CA THR A 319 5.78 20.43 46.53
C THR A 319 6.68 21.29 47.42
N THR A 320 6.45 21.17 48.72
CA THR A 320 7.37 21.65 49.76
C THR A 320 8.63 20.78 49.70
N ASN A 321 9.69 21.32 49.11
CA ASN A 321 11.02 20.73 49.16
C ASN A 321 11.88 21.56 50.12
N ASN A 322 12.15 20.99 51.30
CA ASN A 322 12.98 21.61 52.32
C ASN A 322 14.44 21.21 52.06
N ASN A 323 15.22 22.17 51.59
CA ASN A 323 16.67 22.11 51.54
C ASN A 323 17.24 22.07 52.97
N ASN A 324 18.22 21.18 53.20
CA ASN A 324 19.32 21.59 54.08
C ASN A 324 20.66 21.10 53.53
N ASN A 325 21.56 22.07 53.45
CA ASN A 325 22.92 22.04 52.92
C ASN A 325 23.85 21.10 53.68
N ASN A 326 24.78 20.47 52.96
CA ASN A 326 26.22 20.68 53.19
C ASN A 326 27.06 20.05 52.08
N GLY A 327 28.11 20.74 51.63
CA GLY A 327 29.26 20.08 50.99
C GLY A 327 29.69 20.59 49.63
N ASN A 328 30.05 21.87 49.58
CA ASN A 328 30.91 22.53 48.59
C ASN A 328 32.13 21.68 48.14
N VAL A 329 32.25 21.37 46.84
CA VAL A 329 33.56 21.32 46.13
C VAL A 329 33.37 21.73 44.67
N SER A 330 34.05 22.80 44.27
CA SER A 330 34.18 23.28 42.89
C SER A 330 34.96 22.31 42.01
N PHE A 331 34.53 22.10 40.76
CA PHE A 331 35.45 21.77 39.67
C PHE A 331 34.97 22.33 38.34
N ALA A 332 35.95 22.58 37.50
CA ALA A 332 35.99 23.55 36.43
C ALA A 332 35.07 23.29 35.21
N HIS A 333 34.65 24.41 34.67
CA HIS A 333 34.26 24.69 33.30
C HIS A 333 35.30 24.15 32.29
N LEU A 334 34.89 23.25 31.38
CA LEU A 334 35.55 23.00 30.10
C LEU A 334 34.51 22.62 29.03
N ASP A 335 34.74 23.19 27.85
CA ASP A 335 33.91 23.24 26.64
C ASP A 335 33.55 21.88 25.99
N PRO A 336 32.50 21.85 25.15
CA PRO A 336 32.14 20.67 24.36
C PRO A 336 33.04 20.55 23.11
N PHE A 337 33.92 19.56 23.09
CA PHE A 337 34.66 19.20 21.87
C PHE A 337 33.78 18.43 20.89
N ASN A 338 33.47 19.14 19.82
CA ASN A 338 33.30 18.69 18.46
C ASN A 338 34.39 17.65 18.05
N ALA A 339 33.99 16.47 17.57
CA ALA A 339 34.87 15.54 16.87
C ALA A 339 34.09 14.67 15.88
N ASN A 340 33.95 15.20 14.66
CA ASN A 340 33.97 14.40 13.43
C ASN A 340 35.29 13.60 13.37
N VAL A 341 35.26 12.26 13.37
CA VAL A 341 36.32 11.41 12.82
C VAL A 341 35.69 10.10 12.25
N PRO A 342 36.19 9.58 11.12
CA PRO A 342 35.45 8.71 10.22
C PRO A 342 35.69 7.20 10.45
N THR A 343 34.80 6.44 9.82
CA THR A 343 34.87 4.99 9.59
C THR A 343 36.23 4.51 9.05
N PRO A 344 36.84 3.46 9.62
CA PRO A 344 37.96 2.79 8.98
C PRO A 344 37.45 1.84 7.89
N ALA A 345 37.96 2.06 6.68
CA ALA A 345 37.82 1.17 5.54
C ALA A 345 38.57 -0.15 5.79
N ASN A 346 37.94 -1.28 5.48
CA ASN A 346 38.57 -2.59 5.41
C ASN A 346 39.43 -2.70 4.12
N PRO A 347 40.72 -3.04 4.19
CA PRO A 347 41.52 -3.37 3.03
C PRO A 347 41.96 -4.83 3.09
N PHE A 348 41.15 -5.75 2.56
CA PHE A 348 41.63 -7.10 2.21
C PHE A 348 40.85 -7.65 1.00
N THR A 349 41.28 -7.26 -0.19
CA THR A 349 41.00 -7.96 -1.44
C THR A 349 42.17 -8.91 -1.72
N ASN A 350 42.09 -10.14 -1.24
CA ASN A 350 43.01 -11.20 -1.66
C ASN A 350 42.42 -11.96 -2.85
N ASN A 351 42.95 -11.63 -4.03
CA ASN A 351 43.03 -12.50 -5.18
C ASN A 351 43.70 -13.82 -4.78
N VAL A 352 42.99 -14.95 -4.88
CA VAL A 352 43.64 -16.27 -4.98
C VAL A 352 43.05 -17.03 -6.15
N LYS A 353 43.99 -17.41 -7.03
CA LYS A 353 43.85 -18.19 -8.25
C LYS A 353 43.13 -19.52 -8.03
N ALA A 354 42.36 -19.88 -9.05
CA ALA A 354 41.89 -21.22 -9.33
C ALA A 354 43.03 -22.25 -9.27
N ILE A 355 42.83 -23.30 -8.49
CA ILE A 355 43.44 -24.62 -8.71
C ILE A 355 42.30 -25.63 -8.66
N THR A 356 42.01 -26.17 -9.83
CA THR A 356 41.11 -27.27 -10.09
C THR A 356 41.76 -28.56 -9.61
N THR A 357 41.22 -29.19 -8.58
CA THR A 357 41.38 -30.63 -8.33
C THR A 357 40.14 -31.15 -7.63
N THR A 358 39.30 -31.83 -8.39
CA THR A 358 38.33 -32.81 -7.91
C THR A 358 39.05 -33.92 -7.15
N PRO A 359 38.42 -34.45 -6.08
CA PRO A 359 37.96 -35.81 -6.26
C PRO A 359 36.50 -35.99 -5.83
N ASN A 360 35.83 -36.85 -6.60
CA ASN A 360 34.58 -37.51 -6.26
C ASN A 360 34.61 -38.05 -4.84
N ASN A 361 33.63 -37.66 -4.03
CA ASN A 361 33.03 -38.62 -3.12
C ASN A 361 31.53 -38.35 -2.99
N THR A 362 30.79 -39.26 -3.61
CA THR A 362 29.36 -39.56 -3.46
C THR A 362 28.97 -39.63 -1.99
N ASN A 363 28.07 -38.74 -1.56
CA ASN A 363 26.89 -39.00 -0.73
C ASN A 363 26.15 -37.67 -0.47
N ASN A 364 25.48 -37.14 -1.50
CA ASN A 364 24.55 -36.03 -1.33
C ASN A 364 23.17 -36.58 -0.96
N THR A 365 22.86 -36.59 0.33
CA THR A 365 21.48 -36.64 0.82
C THR A 365 20.91 -35.23 0.75
N THR A 366 20.31 -34.88 -0.38
CA THR A 366 19.50 -33.67 -0.53
C THR A 366 18.31 -33.73 0.43
N LEU A 367 18.39 -33.01 1.56
CA LEU A 367 17.22 -32.67 2.37
C LEU A 367 16.39 -31.63 1.60
N SER A 368 15.44 -32.09 0.80
CA SER A 368 14.35 -31.25 0.30
C SER A 368 13.32 -31.09 1.41
N VAL A 369 13.14 -29.85 1.89
CA VAL A 369 12.09 -29.50 2.85
C VAL A 369 10.75 -29.38 2.11
N PRO A 370 9.72 -30.19 2.45
CA PRO A 370 8.37 -29.97 1.96
C PRO A 370 7.71 -28.83 2.76
N THR A 371 7.22 -27.84 2.04
CA THR A 371 6.48 -26.71 2.62
C THR A 371 5.08 -27.15 3.04
N GLN A 372 4.84 -27.55 4.30
CA GLN A 372 3.47 -27.77 4.81
C GLN A 372 3.27 -27.53 6.33
N ASN A 373 2.25 -26.69 6.59
CA ASN A 373 1.17 -26.78 7.58
C ASN A 373 1.47 -26.99 9.09
N ASN A 374 1.02 -26.02 9.89
CA ASN A 374 1.44 -25.67 11.26
C ASN A 374 1.17 -26.68 12.41
N ASN A 375 0.63 -27.87 12.17
CA ASN A 375 0.26 -28.80 13.26
C ASN A 375 1.22 -30.00 13.45
N ASN A 376 2.23 -30.18 12.60
CA ASN A 376 3.20 -31.29 12.69
C ASN A 376 4.62 -30.85 13.10
N ASN A 377 4.78 -29.64 13.64
CA ASN A 377 6.10 -29.03 13.84
C ASN A 377 6.97 -29.73 14.91
N VAL A 378 6.37 -30.40 15.89
CA VAL A 378 7.12 -30.98 17.01
C VAL A 378 7.95 -32.20 16.58
N GLU A 379 7.40 -33.09 15.74
CA GLU A 379 8.14 -34.27 15.28
C GLU A 379 9.27 -33.92 14.30
N HIS A 380 9.08 -32.89 13.47
CA HIS A 380 10.11 -32.41 12.54
C HIS A 380 11.27 -31.73 13.28
N ILE A 381 11.01 -31.09 14.43
CA ILE A 381 12.08 -30.49 15.25
C ILE A 381 12.95 -31.59 15.86
N GLU A 382 12.38 -32.67 16.40
CA GLU A 382 13.15 -33.77 17.00
C GLU A 382 14.06 -34.49 16.00
N THR A 383 13.63 -34.64 14.75
CA THR A 383 14.46 -35.27 13.70
C THR A 383 15.66 -34.41 13.29
N LEU A 384 15.58 -33.08 13.42
CA LEU A 384 16.66 -32.14 13.11
C LEU A 384 17.64 -31.93 14.26
N ILE A 385 17.25 -32.19 15.52
CA ILE A 385 18.13 -32.01 16.68
C ILE A 385 19.34 -32.95 16.61
N LYS A 386 19.15 -34.21 16.23
CA LYS A 386 20.23 -35.21 16.19
C LYS A 386 21.40 -34.82 15.27
N PRO A 387 21.20 -34.48 13.98
CA PRO A 387 22.30 -34.05 13.11
C PRO A 387 22.92 -32.72 13.55
N LEU A 388 22.12 -31.76 14.07
CA LEU A 388 22.67 -30.50 14.58
C LEU A 388 23.52 -30.72 15.85
N LYS A 389 23.16 -31.69 16.70
CA LYS A 389 23.94 -32.06 17.87
C LYS A 389 25.28 -32.70 17.51
N GLU A 390 25.32 -33.49 16.43
CA GLU A 390 26.57 -34.05 15.90
C GLU A 390 27.50 -32.96 15.35
N MET A 391 26.94 -31.90 14.74
CA MET A 391 27.72 -30.75 14.25
C MET A 391 28.19 -29.81 15.38
N PHE A 392 27.42 -29.67 16.46
CA PHE A 392 27.69 -28.74 17.56
C PHE A 392 27.67 -29.44 18.93
N PRO A 393 28.64 -30.33 19.23
CA PRO A 393 28.63 -31.15 20.44
C PRO A 393 28.80 -30.35 21.73
N THR A 394 29.29 -29.11 21.64
CA THR A 394 29.50 -28.22 22.79
C THR A 394 28.22 -27.50 23.26
N LEU A 395 27.16 -27.50 22.46
CA LEU A 395 25.90 -26.82 22.76
C LEU A 395 24.89 -27.79 23.40
N SER A 396 24.06 -27.31 24.33
CA SER A 396 22.99 -28.11 24.92
C SER A 396 21.80 -28.25 23.95
N ASP A 397 21.02 -29.32 24.12
CA ASP A 397 19.87 -29.60 23.25
C ASP A 397 18.80 -28.52 23.36
N GLU A 398 18.69 -27.86 24.53
CA GLU A 398 17.81 -26.72 24.76
C GLU A 398 18.18 -25.51 23.90
N VAL A 399 19.48 -25.22 23.77
CA VAL A 399 19.95 -24.11 22.91
C VAL A 399 19.65 -24.42 21.45
N ILE A 400 19.86 -25.67 21.01
CA ILE A 400 19.55 -26.10 19.64
C ILE A 400 18.04 -25.99 19.37
N ARG A 401 17.19 -26.45 20.30
CA ARG A 401 15.72 -26.29 20.23
C ARG A 401 15.31 -24.84 20.16
N PHE A 402 15.88 -23.98 21.00
CA PHE A 402 15.56 -22.56 21.04
C PHE A 402 15.87 -21.87 19.71
N VAL A 403 17.03 -22.17 19.11
CA VAL A 403 17.42 -21.59 17.81
C VAL A 403 16.54 -22.13 16.68
N LEU A 404 16.16 -23.41 16.70
CA LEU A 404 15.25 -24.01 15.73
C LEU A 404 13.85 -23.39 15.77
N VAL A 405 13.29 -23.16 16.96
CA VAL A 405 11.96 -22.54 17.12
C VAL A 405 11.96 -21.08 16.69
N SER A 406 13.11 -20.41 16.79
CA SER A 406 13.24 -18.97 16.53
C SER A 406 13.57 -18.61 15.08
N ASN A 407 13.83 -19.58 14.20
CA ASN A 407 14.30 -19.33 12.84
C ASN A 407 13.56 -20.17 11.80
N ASP A 408 13.12 -19.52 10.72
CA ASP A 408 12.33 -20.16 9.65
C ASP A 408 13.19 -20.96 8.65
N SER A 409 14.52 -20.78 8.67
CA SER A 409 15.44 -21.43 7.72
C SER A 409 16.57 -22.18 8.42
N ILE A 410 16.89 -23.38 7.93
CA ILE A 410 17.99 -24.19 8.46
C ILE A 410 19.35 -23.49 8.33
N SER A 411 19.52 -22.67 7.29
CA SER A 411 20.73 -21.87 7.08
C SER A 411 20.93 -20.86 8.20
N SER A 412 19.87 -20.16 8.60
CA SER A 412 19.89 -19.24 9.75
C SER A 412 20.16 -19.96 11.07
N VAL A 413 19.59 -21.16 11.24
CA VAL A 413 19.83 -22.00 12.43
C VAL A 413 21.30 -22.37 12.54
N VAL A 414 21.91 -22.88 11.46
CA VAL A 414 23.33 -23.29 11.44
C VAL A 414 24.24 -22.09 11.71
N GLN A 415 23.96 -20.94 11.10
CA GLN A 415 24.76 -19.72 11.33
C GLN A 415 24.67 -19.25 12.79
N ASN A 416 23.47 -19.21 13.37
CA ASN A 416 23.27 -18.81 14.76
C ASN A 416 23.96 -19.78 15.74
N LEU A 417 23.92 -21.09 15.48
CA LEU A 417 24.62 -22.08 16.31
C LEU A 417 26.14 -21.95 16.19
N LEU A 418 26.67 -21.61 15.02
CA LEU A 418 28.09 -21.33 14.81
C LEU A 418 28.53 -20.10 15.63
N ASP A 419 27.74 -19.02 15.61
CA ASP A 419 28.00 -17.79 16.36
C ASP A 419 27.94 -18.02 17.88
N ILE A 420 27.04 -18.90 18.35
CA ILE A 420 26.97 -19.27 19.78
C ILE A 420 28.17 -20.14 20.16
N SER A 421 28.53 -21.12 19.33
CA SER A 421 29.65 -22.04 19.59
C SER A 421 31.00 -21.30 19.70
N THR A 422 31.22 -20.30 18.85
CA THR A 422 32.43 -19.46 18.91
C THR A 422 32.48 -18.61 20.19
N LYS A 423 31.36 -18.01 20.61
CA LYS A 423 31.27 -17.25 21.88
C LYS A 423 31.52 -18.13 23.10
N VAL A 424 30.95 -19.34 23.14
CA VAL A 424 31.15 -20.29 24.26
C VAL A 424 32.60 -20.75 24.34
N SER A 425 33.24 -20.99 23.18
CA SER A 425 34.65 -21.41 23.12
C SER A 425 35.60 -20.31 23.61
N ASN A 426 35.32 -19.05 23.27
CA ASN A 426 36.11 -17.90 23.73
C ASN A 426 36.00 -17.70 25.25
N ASN A 427 34.81 -17.89 25.83
CA ASN A 427 34.61 -17.76 27.28
C ASN A 427 35.32 -18.86 28.09
N LYS A 428 35.44 -20.09 27.57
CA LYS A 428 36.23 -21.14 28.22
C LYS A 428 37.72 -20.84 28.24
N THR A 429 38.23 -20.16 27.22
CA THR A 429 39.66 -19.82 27.11
C THR A 429 40.04 -18.73 28.11
N ASN A 430 39.15 -17.75 28.35
CA ASN A 430 39.40 -16.66 29.29
C ASN A 430 39.32 -17.05 30.77
N ASN A 431 38.66 -18.17 31.11
CA ASN A 431 38.56 -18.64 32.51
C ASN A 431 39.73 -19.55 32.93
N ASN A 432 40.64 -19.88 32.01
CA ASN A 432 41.85 -20.68 32.27
C ASN A 432 43.15 -19.84 32.22
N GLN A 433 43.03 -18.50 32.16
CA GLN A 433 44.08 -17.54 32.44
C GLN A 433 43.77 -16.86 33.77
#